data_AF-A0A7C5ZF08-F1
#
_entry.id   AF-A0A7C5ZF08-F1
#
_cell.length_a   1.000
_cell.length_b   1.000
_cell.length_c   1.000
_cell.angle_alpha   90.00
_cell.angle_beta   90.00
_cell.angle_gamma   90.00
#
_symmetry.space_group_name_H-M   'P 1'
#
loop_
_entity.id
_entity.type
_entity.pdbx_description
1 polymer ?
#
loop_
_entity_poly.entity_id
_entity_poly.type
_entity_poly.pdbx_seq_one_letter_code
_entity_poly.pdbx_strand_id
1 'polypeptide(L)'
;MKLGLGSYAYAWAIGVPGYPPAGKRMDAFGLVRRAAQLGVHLVQIDDNIPLHIEPDLDALLEETRLLEVDVEVGTRGIGHEHLRAYMQIARQFHSPILRIMVDTREHQPQPEEIVETLRELAPEFERENRVLAIENPDRMKARTLAEIIEQIGSSQVGVCLDVLNALAALEGPDVTVETL
;
A
#
# COMPACT_ATOMS: atom_id res chain seq x y z
N MET A 1 -4.21 1.22 18.70
CA MET A 1 -3.54 1.87 17.55
C MET A 1 -2.11 1.34 17.49
N LYS A 2 -1.67 0.82 16.36
CA LYS A 2 -0.28 0.39 16.15
C LYS A 2 0.42 1.49 15.34
N LEU A 3 1.54 2.00 15.83
CA LEU A 3 2.34 2.97 15.08
C LEU A 3 3.22 2.23 14.06
N GLY A 4 3.34 2.78 12.85
CA GLY A 4 4.14 2.22 11.78
C GLY A 4 4.88 3.27 10.97
N LEU A 5 5.86 2.82 10.18
CA LEU A 5 6.59 3.65 9.21
C LEU A 5 6.26 3.22 7.79
N GLY A 6 5.66 4.11 7.00
CA GLY A 6 5.54 3.92 5.56
C GLY A 6 6.88 4.17 4.87
N SER A 7 7.17 3.44 3.79
CA SER A 7 8.38 3.63 2.98
C SER A 7 8.47 5.06 2.43
N TYR A 8 7.34 5.70 2.10
CA TYR A 8 7.31 7.10 1.67
C TYR A 8 7.80 8.11 2.72
N ALA A 9 7.81 7.77 4.01
CA ALA A 9 8.44 8.62 5.04
C ALA A 9 9.96 8.79 4.82
N TYR A 10 10.57 7.88 4.06
CA TYR A 10 11.98 7.90 3.68
C TYR A 10 12.17 7.98 2.16
N ALA A 11 11.22 8.56 1.42
CA ALA A 11 11.25 8.63 -0.05
C ALA A 11 12.59 9.15 -0.61
N TRP A 12 13.21 10.15 0.03
CA TRP A 12 14.51 10.68 -0.38
C TRP A 12 15.68 9.73 -0.12
N ALA A 13 15.64 8.97 0.98
CA ALA A 13 16.69 8.00 1.31
C ALA A 13 16.59 6.75 0.42
N ILE A 14 15.38 6.33 0.08
CA ILE A 14 15.10 5.23 -0.88
C ILE A 14 15.49 5.67 -2.29
N GLY A 15 15.10 6.89 -2.65
CA GLY A 15 15.43 7.56 -3.91
C GLY A 15 14.18 8.01 -4.66
N VAL A 16 14.25 9.21 -5.22
CA VAL A 16 13.18 9.79 -6.04
C VAL A 16 13.69 9.87 -7.49
N PRO A 17 12.90 9.47 -8.52
CA PRO A 17 13.31 9.62 -9.91
C PRO A 17 13.76 11.05 -10.22
N GLY A 18 14.94 11.18 -10.83
CA GLY A 18 15.57 12.48 -11.11
C GLY A 18 16.36 13.10 -9.95
N TYR A 19 16.25 12.54 -8.74
CA TYR A 19 16.95 13.01 -7.54
C TYR A 19 17.65 11.85 -6.81
N PRO A 20 18.84 11.41 -7.28
CA PRO A 20 19.56 10.34 -6.63
C PRO A 20 19.99 10.75 -5.21
N PRO A 21 19.93 9.84 -4.21
CA PRO A 21 20.41 10.15 -2.87
C PRO A 21 21.92 10.38 -2.88
N ALA A 22 22.39 11.22 -1.97
CA ALA A 22 23.83 11.52 -1.81
C ALA A 22 24.68 10.33 -1.33
N GLY A 23 24.04 9.24 -0.88
CA GLY A 23 24.69 8.05 -0.33
C GLY A 23 24.01 6.75 -0.75
N LYS A 24 24.27 5.68 0.03
CA LYS A 24 23.63 4.38 -0.21
C LYS A 24 22.10 4.53 -0.05
N ARG A 25 21.35 4.01 -1.04
CA ARG A 25 19.90 3.93 -0.99
C ARG A 25 19.45 3.10 0.21
N MET A 26 18.38 3.55 0.86
CA MET A 26 17.64 2.73 1.81
C MET A 26 16.83 1.69 1.04
N ASP A 27 17.05 0.42 1.34
CA ASP A 27 16.29 -0.72 0.85
C ASP A 27 15.25 -1.17 1.90
N ALA A 28 14.48 -2.22 1.61
CA ALA A 28 13.50 -2.78 2.54
C ALA A 28 14.13 -3.16 3.90
N PHE A 29 15.29 -3.83 3.87
CA PHE A 29 16.08 -4.17 5.07
C PHE A 29 16.42 -2.92 5.89
N GLY A 30 16.89 -1.86 5.22
CA GLY A 30 17.18 -0.56 5.84
C GLY A 30 15.96 0.06 6.53
N LEU A 31 14.78 -0.02 5.90
CA LEU A 31 13.53 0.48 6.48
C LEU A 31 13.11 -0.33 7.72
N VAL A 32 13.17 -1.66 7.66
CA VAL A 32 12.86 -2.56 8.80
C VAL A 32 13.80 -2.27 9.99
N ARG A 33 15.11 -2.22 9.74
CA ARG A 33 16.10 -1.86 10.76
C ARG A 33 15.83 -0.47 11.34
N ARG A 34 15.42 0.48 10.49
CA ARG A 34 15.12 1.85 10.93
C ARG A 34 13.89 1.89 11.83
N ALA A 35 12.84 1.12 11.53
CA ALA A 35 11.67 1.00 12.38
C ALA A 35 12.05 0.45 13.76
N ALA A 36 12.79 -0.66 13.79
CA ALA A 36 13.27 -1.27 15.04
C ALA A 36 14.11 -0.29 15.89
N GLN A 37 15.05 0.44 15.27
CA GLN A 37 15.86 1.46 15.95
C GLN A 37 15.03 2.60 16.57
N LEU A 38 13.88 2.92 15.98
CA LEU A 38 12.96 3.94 16.47
C LEU A 38 11.96 3.41 17.51
N GLY A 39 12.00 2.10 17.81
CA GLY A 39 11.01 1.44 18.67
C GLY A 39 9.62 1.33 18.02
N VAL A 40 9.57 1.31 16.68
CA VAL A 40 8.34 1.15 15.90
C VAL A 40 8.33 -0.25 15.29
N HIS A 41 7.25 -0.99 15.51
CA HIS A 41 7.15 -2.43 15.21
C HIS A 41 6.24 -2.74 14.01
N LEU A 42 6.13 -1.80 13.07
CA LEU A 42 5.37 -1.93 11.84
C LEU A 42 6.03 -1.10 10.74
N VAL A 43 6.19 -1.69 9.56
CA VAL A 43 6.50 -0.95 8.33
C VAL A 43 5.42 -1.20 7.28
N GLN A 44 5.06 -0.17 6.52
CA GLN A 44 4.28 -0.33 5.28
C GLN A 44 5.24 -0.13 4.11
N ILE A 45 5.46 -1.18 3.32
CA ILE A 45 6.41 -1.20 2.21
C ILE A 45 5.63 -1.05 0.90
N ASP A 46 5.68 0.14 0.32
CA ASP A 46 4.91 0.51 -0.87
C ASP A 46 5.67 0.35 -2.19
N ASP A 47 5.07 0.84 -3.29
CA ASP A 47 5.58 0.74 -4.65
C ASP A 47 6.93 1.41 -4.90
N ASN A 48 7.36 2.33 -4.03
CA ASN A 48 8.71 2.89 -4.08
C ASN A 48 9.81 1.91 -3.63
N ILE A 49 9.44 0.75 -3.06
CA ILE A 49 10.31 -0.40 -2.84
C ILE A 49 9.59 -1.64 -3.41
N PRO A 50 9.73 -1.94 -4.71
CA PRO A 50 8.97 -2.99 -5.37
C PRO A 50 9.38 -4.40 -4.89
N LEU A 51 8.63 -4.95 -3.94
CA LEU A 51 8.90 -6.27 -3.34
C LEU A 51 8.89 -7.43 -4.35
N HIS A 52 8.15 -7.32 -5.45
CA HIS A 52 8.10 -8.38 -6.48
C HIS A 52 9.41 -8.57 -7.25
N ILE A 53 10.35 -7.63 -7.16
CA ILE A 53 11.71 -7.76 -7.71
C ILE A 53 12.79 -7.87 -6.62
N GLU A 54 12.41 -7.96 -5.35
CA GLU A 54 13.36 -8.18 -4.26
C GLU A 54 13.94 -9.60 -4.39
N PRO A 55 15.26 -9.74 -4.63
CA PRO A 55 15.87 -11.04 -4.88
C PRO A 55 15.81 -12.00 -3.68
N ASP A 56 15.72 -11.49 -2.44
CA ASP A 56 15.77 -12.31 -1.24
C ASP A 56 14.68 -11.94 -0.21
N LEU A 57 13.42 -12.18 -0.60
CA LEU A 57 12.26 -11.99 0.27
C LEU A 57 12.30 -12.85 1.54
N ASP A 58 12.90 -14.05 1.47
CA ASP A 58 13.04 -14.93 2.63
C ASP A 58 14.02 -14.34 3.66
N ALA A 59 15.17 -13.81 3.23
CA ALA A 59 16.07 -13.11 4.14
C ALA A 59 15.43 -11.84 4.74
N LEU A 60 14.62 -11.12 3.96
CA LEU A 60 13.88 -9.97 4.47
C LEU A 60 12.85 -10.39 5.53
N LEU A 61 12.12 -11.49 5.30
CA LEU A 61 11.17 -12.05 6.27
C LEU A 61 11.87 -12.51 7.56
N GLU A 62 13.04 -13.14 7.45
CA GLU A 62 13.79 -13.53 8.65
C GLU A 62 14.27 -12.31 9.43
N GLU A 63 14.72 -11.24 8.75
CA GLU A 63 15.10 -10.00 9.43
C GLU A 63 13.91 -9.32 10.13
N THR A 64 12.73 -9.30 9.51
CA THR A 64 11.53 -8.72 10.13
C THR A 64 11.11 -9.48 11.38
N ARG A 65 11.21 -10.81 11.36
CA ARG A 65 10.96 -11.67 12.53
C ARG A 65 11.99 -11.44 13.64
N LEU A 66 13.28 -11.38 13.30
CA LEU A 66 14.35 -11.16 14.27
C LEU A 66 14.25 -9.79 14.97
N LEU A 67 13.76 -8.78 14.26
CA LEU A 67 13.61 -7.41 14.76
C LEU A 67 12.21 -7.13 15.33
N GLU A 68 11.31 -8.12 15.30
CA GLU A 68 9.91 -7.99 15.74
C GLU A 68 9.19 -6.81 15.08
N VAL A 69 9.35 -6.67 13.76
CA VAL A 69 8.72 -5.63 12.94
C VAL A 69 7.75 -6.29 11.97
N ASP A 70 6.46 -6.04 12.11
CA ASP A 70 5.48 -6.53 11.14
C ASP A 70 5.57 -5.74 9.82
N VAL A 71 5.17 -6.38 8.73
CA VAL A 71 5.16 -5.78 7.39
C VAL A 71 3.73 -5.70 6.87
N GLU A 72 3.32 -4.49 6.51
CA GLU A 72 2.19 -4.24 5.63
C GLU A 72 2.70 -4.07 4.19
N VAL A 73 2.14 -4.83 3.26
CA VAL A 73 2.56 -4.83 1.86
C VAL A 73 1.73 -3.83 1.07
N GLY A 74 2.39 -3.00 0.28
CA GLY A 74 1.80 -2.02 -0.62
C GLY A 74 2.31 -2.14 -2.05
N THR A 75 1.49 -1.73 -3.02
CA THR A 75 1.86 -1.70 -4.44
C THR A 75 1.06 -0.65 -5.21
N ARG A 76 1.32 -0.57 -6.52
CA ARG A 76 0.64 0.32 -7.45
C ARG A 76 0.08 -0.46 -8.64
N GLY A 77 -1.09 -0.06 -9.10
CA GLY A 77 -1.81 -0.66 -10.23
C GLY A 77 -2.78 -1.77 -9.83
N ILE A 78 -3.80 -1.97 -10.67
CA ILE A 78 -4.92 -2.89 -10.42
C ILE A 78 -4.89 -4.18 -11.28
N GLY A 79 -3.82 -4.42 -12.03
CA GLY A 79 -3.75 -5.59 -12.91
C GLY A 79 -3.88 -6.92 -12.15
N HIS A 80 -4.75 -7.81 -12.61
CA HIS A 80 -5.07 -9.07 -11.95
C HIS A 80 -3.84 -9.93 -11.58
N GLU A 81 -2.94 -10.17 -12.55
CA GLU A 81 -1.74 -10.99 -12.31
C GLU A 81 -0.80 -10.32 -11.30
N HIS A 82 -0.67 -9.00 -11.38
CA HIS A 82 0.14 -8.20 -10.46
C HIS A 82 -0.41 -8.25 -9.03
N LEU A 83 -1.71 -8.03 -8.86
CA LEU A 83 -2.35 -8.09 -7.53
C LEU A 83 -2.31 -9.49 -6.94
N ARG A 84 -2.45 -10.54 -7.76
CA ARG A 84 -2.27 -11.93 -7.30
C ARG A 84 -0.83 -12.22 -6.88
N ALA A 85 0.17 -11.72 -7.61
CA ALA A 85 1.57 -11.84 -7.21
C ALA A 85 1.83 -11.14 -5.87
N TYR A 86 1.32 -9.92 -5.70
CA TYR A 86 1.45 -9.18 -4.45
C TYR A 86 0.64 -9.78 -3.29
N MET A 87 -0.47 -10.45 -3.56
CA MET A 87 -1.18 -11.25 -2.55
C MET A 87 -0.28 -12.37 -2.01
N GLN A 88 0.46 -13.06 -2.88
CA GLN A 88 1.40 -14.10 -2.43
C GLN A 88 2.51 -13.53 -1.55
N ILE A 89 3.04 -12.36 -1.91
CA ILE A 89 4.03 -11.63 -1.10
C ILE A 89 3.43 -11.23 0.25
N ALA A 90 2.23 -10.63 0.25
CA ALA A 90 1.50 -10.27 1.47
C ALA A 90 1.26 -11.49 2.37
N ARG A 91 0.97 -12.65 1.79
CA ARG A 91 0.83 -13.91 2.52
C ARG A 91 2.14 -14.36 3.16
N GLN A 92 3.27 -14.26 2.44
CA GLN A 92 4.60 -14.60 2.96
C GLN A 92 4.97 -13.74 4.17
N PHE A 93 4.66 -12.44 4.13
CA PHE A 93 4.88 -11.52 5.25
C PHE A 93 3.83 -11.58 6.36
N HIS A 94 2.78 -12.39 6.20
CA HIS A 94 1.59 -12.35 7.07
C HIS A 94 0.93 -10.96 7.16
N SER A 95 1.09 -10.13 6.12
CA SER A 95 0.55 -8.78 6.06
C SER A 95 -0.98 -8.81 6.08
N PRO A 96 -1.67 -8.22 7.06
CA PRO A 96 -3.13 -8.28 7.14
C PRO A 96 -3.83 -7.54 5.99
N ILE A 97 -3.09 -6.68 5.28
CA ILE A 97 -3.58 -5.88 4.17
C ILE A 97 -2.72 -6.07 2.91
N LEU A 98 -3.26 -5.70 1.77
CA LEU A 98 -2.51 -5.27 0.59
C LEU A 98 -2.98 -3.85 0.25
N ARG A 99 -2.14 -2.85 0.48
CA ARG A 99 -2.44 -1.46 0.10
C ARG A 99 -2.16 -1.25 -1.38
N ILE A 100 -3.06 -0.60 -2.09
CA ILE A 100 -2.89 -0.30 -3.52
C ILE A 100 -3.09 1.17 -3.81
N MET A 101 -2.18 1.75 -4.59
CA MET A 101 -2.46 2.96 -5.34
C MET A 101 -2.98 2.56 -6.73
N VAL A 102 -4.21 2.91 -7.08
CA VAL A 102 -4.84 2.41 -8.33
C VAL A 102 -4.14 2.91 -9.60
N ASP A 103 -3.59 4.12 -9.55
CA ASP A 103 -2.98 4.78 -10.70
C ASP A 103 -1.54 4.34 -10.90
N THR A 104 -1.18 3.96 -12.12
CA THR A 104 0.22 3.86 -12.57
C THR A 104 0.58 5.05 -13.46
N ARG A 105 1.84 5.12 -13.92
CA ARG A 105 2.26 6.14 -14.89
C ARG A 105 1.59 5.93 -16.25
N GLU A 106 1.32 4.69 -16.61
CA GLU A 106 0.76 4.28 -17.90
C GLU A 106 -0.75 4.05 -17.84
N HIS A 107 -1.33 3.96 -16.64
CA HIS A 107 -2.72 3.58 -16.44
C HIS A 107 -3.41 4.39 -15.33
N GLN A 108 -4.47 5.11 -15.67
CA GLN A 108 -5.30 5.88 -14.74
C GLN A 108 -6.76 5.43 -14.89
N PRO A 109 -7.14 4.29 -14.26
CA PRO A 109 -8.44 3.67 -14.48
C PRO A 109 -9.58 4.60 -14.04
N GLN A 110 -10.68 4.60 -14.79
CA GLN A 110 -11.89 5.30 -14.35
C GLN A 110 -12.57 4.52 -13.21
N PRO A 111 -13.42 5.17 -12.39
CA PRO A 111 -14.11 4.50 -11.28
C PRO A 111 -14.80 3.18 -11.67
N GLU A 112 -15.43 3.13 -12.83
CA GLU A 112 -16.13 1.94 -13.33
C GLU A 112 -15.16 0.77 -13.55
N GLU A 113 -13.97 1.03 -14.09
CA GLU A 113 -12.93 0.03 -14.31
C GLU A 113 -12.33 -0.47 -12.99
N ILE A 114 -12.16 0.42 -12.01
CA ILE A 114 -11.71 0.04 -10.66
C ILE A 114 -12.75 -0.90 -10.03
N VAL A 115 -14.03 -0.55 -10.10
CA VAL A 115 -15.12 -1.37 -9.57
C VAL A 115 -15.15 -2.74 -10.26
N GLU A 116 -15.10 -2.79 -11.59
CA GLU A 116 -15.11 -4.05 -12.34
C GLU A 116 -13.93 -4.94 -11.94
N THR A 117 -12.72 -4.41 -12.01
CA THR A 117 -11.48 -5.13 -11.74
C THR A 117 -11.41 -5.64 -10.29
N LEU A 118 -11.70 -4.77 -9.32
CA LEU A 118 -11.55 -5.14 -7.91
C LEU A 118 -12.71 -6.00 -7.40
N ARG A 119 -13.92 -5.88 -7.98
CA ARG A 119 -15.03 -6.79 -7.67
C ARG A 119 -14.74 -8.22 -8.11
N GLU A 120 -14.06 -8.41 -9.24
CA GLU A 120 -13.61 -9.74 -9.69
C GLU A 120 -12.58 -10.36 -8.75
N LEU A 121 -11.69 -9.55 -8.17
CA LEU A 121 -10.65 -10.01 -7.24
C LEU A 121 -11.15 -10.17 -5.79
N ALA A 122 -12.19 -9.46 -5.38
CA ALA A 122 -12.70 -9.46 -4.00
C ALA A 122 -12.89 -10.87 -3.40
N PRO A 123 -13.47 -11.88 -4.10
CA PRO A 123 -13.59 -13.23 -3.56
C PRO A 123 -12.26 -13.91 -3.23
N GLU A 124 -11.14 -13.51 -3.85
CA GLU A 124 -9.80 -13.99 -3.50
C GLU A 124 -9.34 -13.44 -2.15
N PHE A 125 -9.54 -12.14 -1.91
CA PHE A 125 -9.24 -11.47 -0.64
C PHE A 125 -10.11 -11.99 0.52
N GLU A 126 -11.39 -12.27 0.26
CA GLU A 126 -12.32 -12.91 1.21
C GLU A 126 -11.83 -14.28 1.67
N ARG A 127 -11.41 -15.13 0.72
CA ARG A 127 -10.90 -16.47 1.05
C ARG A 127 -9.60 -16.43 1.85
N GLU A 128 -8.76 -15.44 1.61
CA GLU A 128 -7.50 -15.26 2.35
C GLU A 128 -7.66 -14.49 3.66
N ASN A 129 -8.86 -13.96 3.94
CA ASN A 129 -9.13 -13.06 5.06
C ASN A 129 -8.12 -11.91 5.14
N ARG A 130 -7.87 -11.26 4.00
CA ARG A 130 -6.93 -10.15 3.86
C ARG A 130 -7.63 -8.95 3.26
N VAL A 131 -7.35 -7.75 3.76
CA VAL A 131 -7.97 -6.53 3.26
C VAL A 131 -7.22 -6.02 2.03
N LEU A 132 -7.91 -5.78 0.93
CA LEU A 132 -7.43 -4.93 -0.16
C LEU A 132 -7.75 -3.47 0.18
N ALA A 133 -6.74 -2.69 0.52
CA ALA A 133 -6.93 -1.30 0.94
C ALA A 133 -6.57 -0.34 -0.20
N ILE A 134 -7.55 0.34 -0.77
CA ILE A 134 -7.35 1.33 -1.82
C ILE A 134 -6.87 2.63 -1.18
N GLU A 135 -5.66 3.09 -1.50
CA GLU A 135 -5.26 4.44 -1.13
C GLU A 135 -6.03 5.47 -1.93
N ASN A 136 -6.53 6.51 -1.28
CA ASN A 136 -7.18 7.62 -1.96
C ASN A 136 -6.16 8.39 -2.84
N PRO A 137 -6.34 8.42 -4.17
CA PRO A 137 -5.46 9.19 -5.03
C PRO A 137 -5.86 10.67 -5.03
N ASP A 138 -4.88 11.54 -5.31
CA ASP A 138 -5.05 13.00 -5.37
C ASP A 138 -6.10 13.47 -6.40
N ARG A 139 -6.34 12.69 -7.46
CA ARG A 139 -7.33 13.00 -8.51
C ARG A 139 -8.76 12.59 -8.18
N MET A 140 -9.02 11.80 -7.14
CA MET A 140 -10.36 11.35 -6.78
C MET A 140 -10.81 11.93 -5.44
N LYS A 141 -12.07 12.38 -5.44
CA LYS A 141 -12.74 12.85 -4.23
C LYS A 141 -13.11 11.67 -3.33
N ALA A 142 -13.17 11.90 -2.02
CA ALA A 142 -13.58 10.92 -1.04
C ALA A 142 -14.93 10.28 -1.40
N ARG A 143 -15.90 11.07 -1.85
CA ARG A 143 -17.21 10.56 -2.28
C ARG A 143 -17.11 9.53 -3.41
N THR A 144 -16.28 9.80 -4.42
CA THR A 144 -16.08 8.86 -5.53
C THR A 144 -15.45 7.56 -5.04
N LEU A 145 -14.49 7.65 -4.10
CA LEU A 145 -13.90 6.45 -3.51
C LEU A 145 -14.91 5.66 -2.67
N ALA A 146 -15.75 6.33 -1.88
CA ALA A 146 -16.84 5.68 -1.14
C ALA A 146 -17.80 4.93 -2.08
N GLU A 147 -18.22 5.58 -3.18
CA GLU A 147 -19.07 4.99 -4.21
C GLU A 147 -18.41 3.77 -4.88
N ILE A 148 -17.09 3.79 -5.09
CA ILE A 148 -16.34 2.62 -5.59
C ILE A 148 -16.41 1.46 -4.60
N ILE A 149 -16.13 1.70 -3.32
CA ILE A 149 -16.14 0.67 -2.27
C ILE A 149 -17.54 0.06 -2.11
N GLU A 150 -18.57 0.90 -2.06
CA GLU A 150 -19.98 0.47 -1.98
C GLU A 150 -20.37 -0.42 -3.16
N GLN A 151 -19.96 -0.04 -4.38
CA GLN A 151 -20.24 -0.82 -5.58
C GLN A 151 -19.47 -2.14 -5.61
N ILE A 152 -18.21 -2.19 -5.15
CA ILE A 152 -17.47 -3.45 -5.04
C ILE A 152 -18.18 -4.40 -4.08
N GLY A 153 -18.72 -3.88 -2.97
CA GLY A 153 -19.65 -4.61 -2.10
C GLY A 153 -19.04 -5.76 -1.31
N SER A 154 -17.72 -5.73 -1.09
CA SER A 154 -16.98 -6.74 -0.31
C SER A 154 -16.46 -6.15 0.99
N SER A 155 -16.63 -6.88 2.10
CA SER A 155 -16.09 -6.50 3.40
C SER A 155 -14.56 -6.53 3.49
N GLN A 156 -13.88 -7.14 2.51
CA GLN A 156 -12.41 -7.16 2.44
C GLN A 156 -11.84 -6.10 1.52
N VAL A 157 -12.67 -5.24 0.92
CA VAL A 157 -12.17 -4.12 0.13
C VAL A 157 -12.52 -2.84 0.87
N GLY A 158 -11.49 -2.05 1.20
CA GLY A 158 -11.62 -0.84 1.99
C GLY A 158 -10.66 0.24 1.55
N VAL A 159 -10.48 1.26 2.39
CA VAL A 159 -9.68 2.44 2.07
C VAL A 159 -8.49 2.56 3.01
N CYS A 160 -7.33 2.86 2.44
CA CYS A 160 -6.16 3.35 3.17
C CYS A 160 -6.12 4.87 3.04
N LEU A 161 -6.56 5.59 4.07
CA LEU A 161 -6.68 7.04 3.99
C LEU A 161 -5.33 7.76 4.19
N ASP A 162 -4.83 8.39 3.15
CA ASP A 162 -3.78 9.42 3.19
C ASP A 162 -4.39 10.82 3.16
N VAL A 163 -4.27 11.53 4.29
CA VAL A 163 -4.80 12.88 4.47
C VAL A 163 -4.11 13.93 3.59
N LEU A 164 -2.87 13.70 3.15
CA LEU A 164 -2.17 14.61 2.24
C LEU A 164 -2.73 14.51 0.82
N ASN A 165 -3.05 13.30 0.36
CA ASN A 165 -3.68 13.11 -0.94
C ASN A 165 -5.07 13.78 -0.99
N ALA A 166 -5.84 13.73 0.11
CA ALA A 166 -7.11 14.42 0.22
C ALA A 166 -6.98 15.95 0.07
N LEU A 167 -5.91 16.55 0.61
CA LEU A 167 -5.65 17.99 0.44
C LEU A 167 -5.36 18.35 -1.02
N ALA A 168 -4.66 17.48 -1.75
CA ALA A 168 -4.44 17.67 -3.19
C ALA A 168 -5.74 17.57 -3.98
N ALA A 169 -6.69 16.75 -3.51
CA ALA A 169 -8.06 16.73 -3.99
C ALA A 169 -8.90 17.92 -3.50
N LEU A 170 -8.35 18.90 -2.76
CA LEU A 170 -9.06 20.03 -2.15
C LEU A 170 -10.16 19.61 -1.16
N GLU A 171 -9.92 18.55 -0.40
CA GLU A 171 -10.79 18.08 0.70
C GLU A 171 -10.06 18.20 2.04
N GLY A 172 -10.76 18.71 3.05
CA GLY A 172 -10.23 18.77 4.41
C GLY A 172 -10.30 17.39 5.09
N PRO A 173 -9.40 17.10 6.06
CA PRO A 173 -9.40 15.81 6.76
C PRO A 173 -10.76 15.44 7.36
N ASP A 174 -11.49 16.40 7.94
CA ASP A 174 -12.81 16.17 8.53
C ASP A 174 -13.82 15.62 7.49
N VAL A 175 -13.85 16.24 6.30
CA VAL A 175 -14.74 15.82 5.20
C VAL A 175 -14.38 14.41 4.73
N THR A 176 -13.09 14.13 4.56
CA THR A 176 -12.63 12.85 4.06
C THR A 176 -12.87 11.72 5.05
N VAL A 177 -12.60 11.95 6.34
CA VAL A 177 -12.85 10.98 7.42
C VAL A 177 -14.34 10.74 7.65
N GLU A 178 -15.20 11.76 7.51
CA GLU A 178 -16.66 11.57 7.62
C GLU A 178 -17.26 10.80 6.43
N THR A 179 -16.59 10.83 5.27
CA THR A 179 -17.12 10.24 4.03
C THR A 179 -16.73 8.77 3.83
N LEU A 180 -15.58 8.33 4.37
CA LEU A 180 -14.96 7.02 4.12
C LEU A 180 -14.95 6.16 5.39
#